data_AF-A0A1C3NNE8-F1
#
_entry.id   AF-A0A1C3NNE8-F1
#
_cell.length_a   1.000
_cell.length_b   1.000
_cell.length_c   1.000
_cell.angle_alpha   90.00
_cell.angle_beta   90.00
_cell.angle_gamma   90.00
#
_symmetry.space_group_name_H-M   'P 1'
#
loop_
_entity.id
_entity.type
_entity.pdbx_description
1 polymer ?
#
loop_
_entity_poly.entity_id
_entity_poly.type
_entity_poly.pdbx_seq_one_letter_code
_entity_poly.pdbx_strand_id
1 'polypeptide(L)'
;MRTALKHTSYGRRVHVIACKRVRLKQIGIKTSFGNSWRDFVAGGNQYSLVRDSAWHKVRIPFSAFDDLDLQAVKQSFMLVADPPAAPMEVAIDKVRYQSR
;
A
#
# COMPACT_ATOMS: atom_id res chain seq x y z
N MET A 1 -14.09 26.88 -23.69
CA MET A 1 -14.54 26.29 -22.40
C MET A 1 -14.10 24.83 -22.37
N ARG A 2 -13.19 24.44 -21.46
CA ARG A 2 -12.82 23.03 -21.27
C ARG A 2 -13.54 22.51 -20.03
N THR A 3 -14.52 21.64 -20.26
CA THR A 3 -15.30 20.95 -19.23
C THR A 3 -14.40 19.97 -18.49
N ALA A 4 -14.32 20.09 -17.16
CA ALA A 4 -13.62 19.13 -16.31
C ALA A 4 -14.38 17.80 -16.30
N LEU A 5 -13.78 16.74 -16.87
CA LEU A 5 -14.30 15.38 -16.72
C LEU A 5 -13.94 14.87 -15.32
N LYS A 6 -14.87 15.04 -14.37
CA LYS A 6 -14.88 14.26 -13.12
C LYS A 6 -15.26 12.82 -13.46
N HIS A 7 -14.27 11.95 -13.72
CA HIS A 7 -14.52 10.53 -13.94
C HIS A 7 -14.43 9.74 -12.62
N THR A 8 -15.57 9.63 -11.95
CA THR A 8 -15.86 8.69 -10.87
C THR A 8 -15.66 7.26 -11.38
N SER A 9 -14.71 6.49 -10.84
CA SER A 9 -14.63 5.04 -11.12
C SER A 9 -13.91 4.25 -10.00
N TYR A 10 -14.73 3.84 -9.04
CA TYR A 10 -14.72 2.59 -8.26
C TYR A 10 -13.44 1.72 -8.27
N GLY A 11 -12.86 1.57 -7.07
CA GLY A 11 -12.32 0.28 -6.60
C GLY A 11 -11.06 -0.22 -7.29
N ARG A 12 -10.00 0.56 -7.24
CA ARG A 12 -8.66 0.14 -7.66
C ARG A 12 -7.88 -0.34 -6.42
N ARG A 13 -7.12 -1.45 -6.50
CA ARG A 13 -6.43 -2.06 -5.34
C ARG A 13 -4.93 -2.23 -5.61
N VAL A 14 -4.10 -2.00 -4.60
CA VAL A 14 -2.69 -2.47 -4.57
C VAL A 14 -2.69 -3.90 -4.04
N HIS A 15 -2.05 -4.82 -4.77
CA HIS A 15 -1.72 -6.14 -4.25
C HIS A 15 -0.27 -6.15 -3.80
N VAL A 16 -0.02 -6.53 -2.55
CA VAL A 16 1.32 -6.75 -2.00
C VAL A 16 1.31 -8.13 -1.40
N ILE A 17 2.26 -8.99 -1.75
CA ILE A 17 2.40 -10.29 -1.11
C ILE A 17 3.64 -10.22 -0.21
N ALA A 18 3.46 -10.27 1.12
CA ALA A 18 4.57 -10.24 2.09
C ALA A 18 4.11 -10.58 3.52
N CYS A 19 4.81 -11.48 4.24
CA CYS A 19 5.54 -11.18 5.49
C CYS A 19 6.01 -12.43 6.28
N LYS A 20 7.29 -12.42 6.69
CA LYS A 20 7.84 -13.14 7.86
C LYS A 20 8.30 -12.15 8.95
N ARG A 21 7.58 -12.15 10.07
CA ARG A 21 7.86 -11.43 11.35
C ARG A 21 8.29 -9.95 11.22
N VAL A 22 7.55 -9.12 10.48
CA VAL A 22 7.83 -7.68 10.33
C VAL A 22 6.84 -6.82 11.12
N ARG A 23 7.33 -5.78 11.79
CA ARG A 23 6.51 -4.65 12.26
C ARG A 23 6.39 -3.61 11.14
N LEU A 24 5.63 -3.96 10.10
CA LEU A 24 5.27 -2.99 9.05
C LEU A 24 4.47 -1.87 9.69
N LYS A 25 4.91 -0.64 9.46
CA LYS A 25 4.30 0.57 10.00
C LYS A 25 3.45 1.25 8.95
N GLN A 26 4.00 1.47 7.74
CA GLN A 26 3.31 2.19 6.69
C GLN A 26 3.60 1.62 5.31
N ILE A 27 2.66 1.82 4.40
CA ILE A 27 2.79 1.60 2.97
C ILE A 27 2.34 2.85 2.23
N GLY A 28 3.00 3.19 1.11
CA GLY A 28 2.71 4.43 0.42
C GLY A 28 2.92 4.42 -1.08
N ILE A 29 2.40 5.47 -1.70
CA ILE A 29 2.60 5.84 -3.10
C ILE A 29 3.02 7.32 -3.12
N LYS A 30 4.10 7.64 -3.84
CA LYS A 30 4.54 9.03 -4.01
C LYS A 30 4.01 9.58 -5.33
N THR A 31 3.43 10.77 -5.27
CA THR A 31 2.99 11.54 -6.44
C THR A 31 3.79 12.83 -6.54
N SER A 32 3.59 13.60 -7.61
CA SER A 32 4.14 14.96 -7.73
C SER A 32 3.68 15.92 -6.62
N PHE A 33 2.59 15.59 -5.92
CA PHE A 33 1.94 16.46 -4.94
C PHE A 33 2.19 16.03 -3.49
N GLY A 34 2.88 14.91 -3.26
CA GLY A 34 3.21 14.43 -1.93
C GLY A 34 3.28 12.92 -1.82
N ASN A 35 3.29 12.44 -0.58
CA ASN A 35 3.29 11.02 -0.25
C ASN A 35 1.93 10.64 0.33
N SER A 36 1.24 9.68 -0.28
CA SER A 36 0.03 9.08 0.28
C SER A 36 0.43 7.84 1.07
N TRP A 37 0.32 7.89 2.40
CA TRP A 37 0.66 6.79 3.31
C TRP A 37 -0.58 6.12 3.89
N ARG A 38 -0.56 4.80 4.10
CA ARG A 38 -1.51 4.08 4.97
C ARG A 38 -0.76 3.38 6.08
N ASP A 39 -1.28 3.54 7.31
CA ASP A 39 -0.72 2.94 8.51
C ASP A 39 -1.23 1.52 8.74
N PHE A 40 -0.34 0.67 9.27
CA PHE A 40 -0.66 -0.63 9.82
C PHE A 40 -0.60 -0.57 11.36
N VAL A 41 -1.76 -0.63 12.00
CA VAL A 41 -1.95 -0.71 13.44
C VAL A 41 -1.53 -2.09 13.95
N ALA A 42 -0.81 -2.14 15.07
CA ALA A 42 -0.43 -3.40 15.70
C ALA A 42 -1.67 -4.14 16.23
N GLY A 43 -1.78 -5.44 15.91
CA GLY A 43 -2.88 -6.30 16.37
C GLY A 43 -4.17 -6.21 15.54
N GLY A 44 -4.29 -5.28 14.60
CA GLY A 44 -5.42 -5.20 13.67
C GLY A 44 -5.22 -6.06 12.42
N ASN A 45 -6.24 -6.79 11.99
CA ASN A 45 -6.24 -7.43 10.66
C ASN A 45 -6.59 -6.37 9.60
N GLN A 46 -5.56 -5.67 9.11
CA GLN A 46 -5.73 -4.65 8.08
C GLN A 46 -5.33 -5.21 6.72
N TYR A 47 -6.26 -5.16 5.78
CA TYR A 47 -6.02 -5.54 4.39
C TYR A 47 -5.54 -6.98 4.19
N SER A 48 -5.86 -7.87 5.14
CA SER A 48 -5.40 -9.26 5.18
C SER A 48 -3.90 -9.43 5.43
N LEU A 49 -3.24 -8.43 6.03
CA LEU A 49 -1.86 -8.56 6.49
C LEU A 49 -1.82 -9.43 7.76
N VAL A 50 -1.22 -10.61 7.64
CA VAL A 50 -0.94 -11.53 8.76
C VAL A 50 0.58 -11.69 8.88
N ARG A 51 1.07 -11.73 10.13
CA ARG A 51 2.51 -11.72 10.46
C ARG A 51 2.99 -13.11 10.94
N ASP A 52 2.60 -14.16 10.24
CA ASP A 52 2.79 -15.57 10.63
C ASP A 52 3.94 -16.28 9.90
N SER A 53 4.72 -15.58 9.07
CA SER A 53 5.79 -16.18 8.25
C SER A 53 5.32 -16.94 7.02
N ALA A 54 4.03 -16.92 6.71
CA ALA A 54 3.48 -17.40 5.46
C ALA A 54 3.28 -16.25 4.45
N TRP A 55 3.13 -16.60 3.18
CA TRP A 55 2.78 -15.64 2.15
C TRP A 55 1.31 -15.25 2.27
N HIS A 56 1.06 -13.96 2.51
CA HIS A 56 -0.28 -13.39 2.55
C HIS A 56 -0.49 -12.38 1.44
N LYS A 57 -1.68 -12.43 0.83
CA LYS A 57 -2.09 -11.45 -0.17
C LYS A 57 -2.72 -10.25 0.52
N VAL A 58 -1.98 -9.15 0.57
CA VAL A 58 -2.44 -7.87 1.10
C VAL A 58 -3.13 -7.09 -0.02
N ARG A 59 -4.35 -6.60 0.24
CA ARG A 59 -5.15 -5.84 -0.73
C ARG A 59 -5.58 -4.50 -0.16
N ILE A 60 -4.96 -3.43 -0.64
CA ILE A 60 -5.24 -2.08 -0.15
C ILE A 60 -6.04 -1.33 -1.21
N PRO A 61 -7.30 -0.92 -0.94
CA PRO A 61 -8.05 -0.12 -1.89
C PRO A 61 -7.42 1.26 -2.02
N PHE A 62 -7.43 1.86 -3.22
CA PHE A 62 -6.94 3.22 -3.42
C PHE A 62 -7.75 4.26 -2.66
N SER A 63 -9.04 4.00 -2.40
CA SER A 63 -9.86 4.82 -1.51
C SER A 63 -9.37 4.78 -0.07
N ALA A 64 -8.50 3.82 0.28
CA ALA A 64 -7.83 3.89 1.54
C ALA A 64 -6.90 5.08 1.56
N PHE A 65 -6.24 5.51 0.48
CA PHE A 65 -5.22 6.56 0.46
C PHE A 65 -5.79 7.99 0.34
N ASP A 66 -5.26 8.92 1.14
CA ASP A 66 -5.62 10.34 1.05
C ASP A 66 -4.82 11.01 -0.08
N ASP A 67 -5.48 11.92 -0.80
CA ASP A 67 -4.88 12.78 -1.84
C ASP A 67 -4.08 12.02 -2.91
N LEU A 68 -4.47 10.77 -3.21
CA LEU A 68 -3.80 9.93 -4.18
C LEU A 68 -4.14 10.31 -5.63
N ASP A 69 -3.21 10.99 -6.30
CA ASP A 69 -3.27 11.23 -7.74
C ASP A 69 -2.43 10.21 -8.54
N LEU A 70 -3.13 9.27 -9.16
CA LEU A 70 -2.50 8.24 -10.00
C LEU A 70 -2.00 8.76 -11.36
N GLN A 71 -2.38 9.96 -11.79
CA GLN A 71 -1.87 10.57 -13.02
C GLN A 71 -0.46 11.15 -12.83
N ALA A 72 -0.03 11.32 -11.57
CA ALA A 72 1.20 12.00 -11.22
C ALA A 72 2.15 11.13 -10.38
N VAL A 73 2.10 9.80 -10.51
CA VAL A 73 2.93 8.88 -9.72
C VAL A 73 4.42 9.07 -10.02
N LYS A 74 5.21 9.22 -8.95
CA LYS A 74 6.68 9.26 -8.98
C LYS A 74 7.31 8.00 -8.40
N GLN A 75 6.65 7.38 -7.42
CA GLN A 75 7.05 6.08 -6.87
C GLN A 75 5.81 5.24 -6.56
N SER A 76 5.70 4.08 -7.21
CA SER A 76 4.49 3.25 -7.17
C SER A 76 4.34 2.43 -5.88
N PHE A 77 5.41 2.27 -5.12
CA PHE A 77 5.43 1.50 -3.88
C PHE A 77 6.50 2.02 -2.93
N MET A 78 6.10 2.27 -1.70
CA MET A 78 6.95 2.63 -0.57
C MET A 78 6.55 1.80 0.63
N LEU A 79 7.52 1.42 1.45
CA LEU A 79 7.31 0.63 2.65
C LEU A 79 8.13 1.22 3.79
N VAL A 80 7.52 1.32 4.96
CA VAL A 80 8.18 1.73 6.20
C VAL A 80 7.95 0.65 7.24
N ALA A 81 9.03 0.21 7.87
CA ALA A 81 9.00 -0.69 9.01
C ALA A 81 9.62 -0.01 10.22
N ASP A 82 9.18 -0.39 11.42
CA ASP A 82 9.86 0.01 12.64
C ASP A 82 11.27 -0.61 12.70
N PRO A 83 12.22 0.04 13.41
CA PRO A 83 13.56 -0.51 13.63
C PRO A 83 13.49 -1.95 14.18
N PRO A 84 14.25 -2.89 13.60
CA PRO A 84 14.31 -4.25 14.11
C PRO A 84 15.00 -4.30 15.47
N ALA A 85 14.40 -5.00 16.45
CA ALA A 85 15.10 -5.41 17.67
C ALA A 85 15.97 -6.67 17.48
N ALA A 86 15.83 -7.35 16.34
CA ALA A 86 16.56 -8.55 15.93
C ALA A 86 16.57 -8.63 14.38
N PRO A 87 17.48 -9.41 13.75
CA PRO A 87 17.51 -9.57 12.30
C PRO A 87 16.12 -9.87 11.73
N MET A 88 15.72 -9.09 10.72
CA MET A 88 14.41 -9.23 10.07
C MET A 88 14.58 -9.48 8.57
N GLU A 89 13.61 -10.18 8.01
CA GLU A 89 13.53 -10.42 6.57
C GLU A 89 12.21 -9.85 6.04
N VAL A 90 12.30 -9.08 4.96
CA VAL A 90 11.14 -8.57 4.23
C VAL A 90 11.21 -9.13 2.82
N ALA A 91 10.28 -10.02 2.47
CA ALA A 91 10.10 -10.51 1.12
C ALA A 91 8.83 -9.90 0.52
N ILE A 92 8.91 -9.43 -0.73
CA ILE A 92 7.81 -8.76 -1.43
C ILE A 92 7.70 -9.38 -2.82
N ASP A 93 6.49 -9.80 -3.20
CA ASP A 93 6.21 -10.31 -4.53
C ASP A 93 4.93 -9.68 -5.14
N LYS A 94 4.91 -9.60 -6.48
CA LYS A 94 3.75 -9.23 -7.31
C LYS A 94 3.06 -7.92 -6.91
N VAL A 95 3.85 -6.86 -6.71
CA VAL A 95 3.31 -5.49 -6.51
C VAL A 95 2.65 -5.00 -7.80
N ARG A 96 1.33 -4.83 -7.77
CA ARG A 96 0.58 -4.38 -8.95
C ARG A 96 -0.66 -3.60 -8.58
N TYR A 97 -1.04 -2.71 -9.49
CA TYR A 97 -2.32 -2.01 -9.45
C TYR A 97 -3.33 -2.82 -10.26
N GLN A 98 -4.51 -3.05 -9.72
CA GLN A 98 -5.59 -3.75 -10.41
C GLN A 98 -6.88 -2.95 -10.33
N SER A 99 -7.42 -2.56 -11.48
CA SER A 99 -8.87 -2.38 -11.68
C SER A 99 -9.47 -3.76 -11.94
N ARG A 100 -10.69 -4.00 -11.42
CA ARG A 100 -11.39 -5.31 -11.40
C ARG A 100 -10.88 -6.34 -12.41
#